data_AF-A0A2N7L409-F1
#
_entry.id   AF-A0A2N7L409-F1
#
_cell.length_a   1.000
_cell.length_b   1.000
_cell.length_c   1.000
_cell.angle_alpha   90.00
_cell.angle_beta   90.00
_cell.angle_gamma   90.00
#
_symmetry.space_group_name_H-M   'P 1'
#
loop_
_entity.id
_entity.type
_entity.pdbx_description
1 polymer ?
#
loop_
_entity_poly.entity_id
_entity_poly.type
_entity_poly.pdbx_seq_one_letter_code
_entity_poly.pdbx_strand_id
1 'polypeptide(L)'
;MSNAVRETEKAVIVSCIDTSKYLVGIEAGKGTITYQRSPAGELLFYGCLNLAKASLVDQGFRVATLVMDSPYDEMIGEEGHESASHEIPLV
;
A
#
# COMPACT_ATOMS: atom_id res chain seq x y z
N MET A 1 -21.05 -14.70 7.95
CA MET A 1 -20.37 -13.43 8.23
C MET A 1 -20.11 -12.72 6.91
N SER A 2 -20.82 -11.61 6.70
CA SER A 2 -20.53 -10.46 5.80
C SER A 2 -19.59 -10.66 4.60
N ASN A 3 -20.15 -11.06 3.45
CA ASN A 3 -19.48 -10.99 2.14
C ASN A 3 -19.46 -9.57 1.52
N ALA A 4 -20.12 -8.59 2.15
CA ALA A 4 -20.33 -7.25 1.58
C ALA A 4 -19.20 -6.23 1.84
N VAL A 5 -18.27 -6.51 2.77
CA VAL A 5 -17.23 -5.52 3.17
C VAL A 5 -16.08 -5.45 2.14
N ARG A 6 -15.83 -6.53 1.40
CA ARG A 6 -14.70 -6.59 0.45
C ARG A 6 -14.91 -5.81 -0.85
N GLU A 7 -16.13 -5.43 -1.20
CA GLU A 7 -16.39 -4.71 -2.47
C GLU A 7 -15.83 -3.28 -2.47
N THR A 8 -15.55 -2.71 -1.29
CA THR A 8 -15.03 -1.34 -1.15
C THR A 8 -13.56 -1.27 -0.71
N GLU A 9 -12.94 -2.42 -0.40
CA GLU A 9 -11.56 -2.49 0.06
C GLU A 9 -10.59 -2.46 -1.12
N LYS A 10 -9.65 -1.52 -1.11
CA LYS A 10 -8.59 -1.42 -2.12
C LYS A 10 -7.25 -1.79 -1.52
N ALA A 11 -6.52 -2.68 -2.18
CA ALA A 11 -5.15 -2.99 -1.81
C ALA A 11 -4.22 -1.85 -2.24
N VAL A 12 -3.29 -1.48 -1.36
CA VAL A 12 -2.30 -0.44 -1.60
C VAL A 12 -0.90 -1.00 -1.30
N ILE A 13 0.04 -0.75 -2.19
CA ILE A 13 1.47 -0.94 -1.97
C ILE A 13 2.12 0.43 -1.96
N VAL A 14 2.82 0.79 -0.88
CA VAL A 14 3.59 2.02 -0.80
C VAL A 14 5.06 1.69 -0.99
N SER A 15 5.70 2.30 -1.98
CA SER A 15 7.14 2.19 -2.23
C SER A 15 7.87 3.30 -1.47
N CYS A 16 8.55 2.95 -0.39
CA CYS A 16 9.37 3.87 0.40
C CYS A 16 10.72 4.08 -0.31
N ILE A 17 10.82 5.10 -1.15
CA ILE A 17 11.95 5.31 -2.09
C ILE A 17 13.30 5.32 -1.37
N ASP A 18 13.40 5.99 -0.23
CA ASP A 18 14.66 6.15 0.51
C ASP A 18 15.22 4.86 1.09
N THR A 19 14.34 3.91 1.40
CA THR A 19 14.72 2.68 2.09
C THR A 19 14.70 1.46 1.18
N SER A 20 14.25 1.61 -0.06
CA SER A 20 14.02 0.49 -1.00
C SER A 20 13.12 -0.60 -0.39
N LYS A 21 12.15 -0.20 0.43
CA LYS A 21 11.20 -1.09 1.10
C LYS A 21 9.78 -0.79 0.66
N TYR A 22 8.90 -1.76 0.87
CA TYR A 22 7.50 -1.65 0.53
C TYR A 22 6.64 -1.89 1.77
N LEU A 23 5.59 -1.08 1.91
CA LEU A 23 4.50 -1.32 2.87
C LEU A 23 3.27 -1.81 2.11
N VAL A 24 2.49 -2.66 2.77
CA VAL A 24 1.21 -3.16 2.25
C VAL A 24 0.10 -2.68 3.17
N GLY A 25 -0.99 -2.20 2.59
CA GLY A 25 -2.16 -1.77 3.33
C GLY A 25 -3.47 -1.97 2.58
N ILE A 26 -4.57 -1.78 3.30
CA ILE A 26 -5.92 -1.82 2.76
C ILE A 26 -6.57 -0.46 3.01
N GLU A 27 -7.09 0.16 1.95
CA GLU A 27 -7.93 1.35 2.03
C GLU A 27 -9.40 0.91 2.11
N ALA A 28 -10.06 1.20 3.23
CA ALA A 28 -11.47 0.86 3.47
C ALA A 28 -12.43 2.02 3.10
N GLY A 29 -11.94 2.99 2.32
CA GLY A 29 -12.65 4.20 1.90
C GLY A 29 -12.23 5.46 2.67
N LYS A 30 -12.56 6.63 2.08
CA LYS A 30 -12.22 7.98 2.57
C LYS A 30 -10.70 8.27 2.69
N GLY A 31 -9.85 7.56 1.94
CA GLY A 31 -8.41 7.82 1.91
C GLY A 31 -7.62 7.29 3.12
N THR A 32 -8.26 6.59 4.05
CA THR A 32 -7.54 6.01 5.20
C THR A 32 -6.99 4.63 4.85
N ILE A 33 -5.66 4.48 4.87
CA ILE A 33 -4.97 3.22 4.64
C ILE A 33 -4.63 2.57 5.98
N THR A 34 -5.03 1.29 6.14
CA THR A 34 -4.61 0.47 7.28
C THR A 34 -3.46 -0.43 6.84
N TYR A 35 -2.25 -0.13 7.33
CA TYR A 35 -1.05 -0.91 7.03
C TYR A 35 -1.00 -2.22 7.80
N GLN A 36 -0.38 -3.21 7.18
CA GLN A 36 -0.08 -4.48 7.82
C GLN A 36 0.95 -4.34 8.91
N ARG A 37 0.72 -5.09 9.98
CA ARG A 37 1.55 -5.10 11.17
C ARG A 37 1.88 -6.53 11.58
N SER A 38 3.05 -6.69 12.19
CA SER A 38 3.46 -7.93 12.83
C SER A 38 2.57 -8.22 14.05
N PRO A 39 2.62 -9.44 14.62
CA PRO A 39 1.92 -9.76 15.86
C PRO A 39 2.31 -8.85 17.05
N ALA A 40 3.51 -8.25 17.00
CA ALA A 40 3.97 -7.29 18.00
C ALA A 40 3.44 -5.86 17.78
N GLY A 41 2.71 -5.61 16.69
CA GLY A 41 2.17 -4.30 16.34
C GLY A 41 3.08 -3.44 15.46
N GLU A 42 4.30 -3.89 15.16
CA GLU A 42 5.25 -3.16 14.29
C GLU A 42 4.82 -3.20 12.82
N LEU A 43 5.09 -2.14 12.05
CA LEU A 43 4.84 -2.12 10.61
C LEU A 43 5.64 -3.21 9.88
N LEU A 44 4.99 -3.91 8.96
CA LEU A 44 5.64 -4.93 8.13
C LEU A 44 6.19 -4.32 6.84
N PHE A 45 7.51 -4.40 6.69
CA PHE A 45 8.21 -3.97 5.48
C PHE A 45 8.61 -5.18 4.63
N TYR A 46 8.37 -5.07 3.34
CA TYR A 46 8.81 -6.05 2.34
C TYR A 46 10.06 -5.55 1.63
N GLY A 47 11.05 -6.43 1.45
CA GLY A 47 12.32 -6.11 0.80
C GLY A 47 12.24 -5.97 -0.72
N CYS A 48 11.12 -6.34 -1.34
CA CYS A 48 10.89 -6.13 -2.76
C CYS A 48 9.39 -6.15 -3.10
N LEU A 49 9.05 -5.57 -4.26
CA LEU A 49 7.68 -5.49 -4.75
C LEU A 49 7.01 -6.87 -4.88
N ASN A 50 7.75 -7.90 -5.30
CA ASN A 50 7.20 -9.24 -5.48
C ASN A 50 6.71 -9.87 -4.17
N LEU A 51 7.41 -9.63 -3.05
CA LEU A 51 6.97 -10.11 -1.75
C LEU A 51 5.74 -9.35 -1.24
N ALA A 52 5.67 -8.04 -1.51
CA ALA A 52 4.49 -7.23 -1.20
C ALA A 52 3.26 -7.70 -2.01
N LYS A 53 3.44 -7.98 -3.31
CA LYS A 53 2.40 -8.57 -4.17
C LYS A 53 1.92 -9.91 -3.66
N ALA A 54 2.84 -10.84 -3.37
CA ALA A 54 2.51 -12.17 -2.86
C ALA A 54 1.65 -12.10 -1.60
N SER A 55 1.99 -11.20 -0.66
CA SER A 55 1.19 -11.01 0.55
C SER A 55 -0.26 -10.58 0.25
N LEU A 56 -0.48 -9.72 -0.74
CA LEU A 56 -1.82 -9.28 -1.16
C LEU A 56 -2.59 -10.39 -1.90
N VAL A 57 -1.91 -11.21 -2.70
CA VAL A 57 -2.50 -12.41 -3.32
C VAL A 57 -3.00 -13.38 -2.25
N ASP A 58 -2.21 -13.62 -1.21
CA ASP A 58 -2.60 -14.50 -0.08
C ASP A 58 -3.85 -14.00 0.66
N GLN A 59 -4.15 -12.70 0.61
CA GLN A 59 -5.36 -12.10 1.18
C GLN A 59 -6.56 -12.10 0.22
N GLY A 60 -6.36 -12.51 -1.03
CA GLY A 60 -7.40 -12.62 -2.06
C GLY A 60 -7.55 -11.42 -2.97
N PHE A 61 -6.60 -10.47 -2.97
CA PHE A 61 -6.59 -9.35 -3.91
C PHE A 61 -6.03 -9.76 -5.27
N ARG A 62 -6.42 -9.03 -6.34
CA ARG A 62 -5.96 -9.27 -7.72
C ARG A 62 -5.21 -8.08 -8.34
N VAL A 63 -5.50 -6.89 -7.83
CA VAL A 63 -4.87 -5.62 -8.22
C VAL A 63 -4.52 -4.85 -6.96
N ALA A 64 -3.56 -3.95 -7.07
CA ALA A 64 -3.24 -2.98 -6.02
C ALA A 64 -2.87 -1.64 -6.62
N THR A 65 -3.11 -0.57 -5.88
CA THR A 65 -2.56 0.75 -6.18
C THR A 65 -1.12 0.79 -5.65
N LEU A 66 -0.15 0.92 -6.54
CA LEU A 66 1.23 1.25 -6.17
C LEU A 66 1.33 2.76 -6.01
N VAL A 67 1.69 3.22 -4.82
CA VAL A 67 1.95 4.62 -4.50
C VAL A 67 3.45 4.80 -4.32
N MET A 68 4.03 5.75 -5.03
CA MET A 68 5.42 6.15 -4.85
C MET A 68 5.49 7.23 -3.78
N ASP A 69 6.09 6.90 -2.63
CA ASP A 69 6.28 7.84 -1.53
C ASP A 69 7.61 8.57 -1.73
N SER A 70 7.52 9.84 -2.13
CA SER A 70 8.66 10.71 -2.38
C SER A 70 8.82 11.68 -1.20
N PRO A 71 9.94 11.62 -0.44
CA PRO A 71 10.18 12.54 0.67
C PRO A 71 10.33 14.00 0.22
N TYR A 72 10.52 14.23 -1.08
CA TYR A 72 10.69 15.57 -1.64
C TYR A 72 9.38 16.38 -1.68
N ASP A 73 8.23 15.72 -1.65
CA ASP A 73 6.93 16.42 -1.68
C ASP A 73 6.64 17.10 -0.33
N GLU A 74 7.13 16.55 0.78
CA GLU A 74 6.94 17.13 2.12
C GLU A 74 7.91 18.28 2.43
N MET A 75 9.06 18.33 1.76
CA MET A 75 10.17 19.24 2.09
C MET A 75 10.16 20.56 1.31
N ILE A 76 9.29 20.72 0.31
CA ILE A 76 9.23 21.92 -0.54
C ILE A 76 8.03 22.83 -0.19
N GLY A 77 7.14 22.40 0.70
CA GLY A 77 5.99 23.21 1.12
C GLY A 77 4.99 23.50 0.00
N GLU A 78 5.09 22.78 -1.13
CA GLU A 78 4.01 22.69 -2.10
C GLU A 78 2.97 21.70 -1.56
N GLU A 79 1.69 21.95 -1.83
CA GLU A 79 0.64 20.98 -1.57
C GLU A 79 1.05 19.68 -2.27
N GLY A 80 1.32 18.64 -1.47
CA GLY A 80 2.06 17.44 -1.89
C GLY A 80 1.72 17.04 -3.32
N HIS A 81 2.73 17.18 -4.20
CA HIS A 81 2.56 16.80 -5.60
C HIS A 81 1.97 15.40 -5.64
N GLU A 82 0.99 15.22 -6.55
CA GLU A 82 0.25 13.97 -6.72
C GLU A 82 1.19 12.77 -6.58
N SER A 83 1.15 12.09 -5.42
CA SER A 83 1.96 10.90 -5.21
C SER A 83 1.64 9.96 -6.37
N ALA A 84 2.62 9.72 -7.24
CA ALA A 84 2.38 9.00 -8.47
C ALA A 84 1.81 7.63 -8.11
N SER A 85 0.55 7.41 -8.48
CA SER A 85 -0.18 6.20 -8.15
C SER A 85 -0.59 5.47 -9.42
N HIS A 86 -0.33 4.17 -9.45
CA HIS A 86 -0.61 3.32 -10.59
C HIS A 86 -1.23 2.01 -10.13
N GLU A 87 -2.34 1.63 -10.75
CA GLU A 87 -2.89 0.29 -10.55
C GLU A 87 -1.95 -0.74 -11.20
N ILE A 88 -1.54 -1.73 -10.42
CA ILE A 88 -0.67 -2.82 -10.86
C ILE A 88 -1.36 -4.18 -10.64
N PRO A 89 -1.17 -5.14 -11.57
CA PRO A 89 -1.65 -6.49 -11.36
C PRO A 89 -0.78 -7.22 -10.32
N LEU A 90 -1.41 -8.08 -9.53
CA LEU A 90 -0.75 -8.89 -8.49
C LEU A 90 -0.30 -10.28 -8.97
N VAL A 91 -0.43 -10.54 -10.29
CA VAL A 91 -0.01 -11.78 -10.95
C VAL A 91 1.50 -12.00 -10.93
#